data_AF-A0A8H6L5U2-F1
#
_entry.id   AF-A0A8H6L5U2-F1
#
_cell.length_a   1.000
_cell.length_b   1.000
_cell.length_c   1.000
_cell.angle_alpha   90.00
_cell.angle_beta   90.00
_cell.angle_gamma   90.00
#
_symmetry.space_group_name_H-M   'P 1'
#
loop_
_entity.id
_entity.type
_entity.pdbx_description
1 polymer ?
#
loop_
_entity_poly.entity_id
_entity_poly.type
_entity_poly.pdbx_seq_one_letter_code
_entity_poly.pdbx_strand_id
1 'polypeptide(L)'
;MPYEDIISSHSVNTAVPLILVRELLPLMGQIAASVDASSIPSKPLACIINVSSHEGIYGSSANSGEKGGHHVCTKASKTGLHIITETEAAACWKSRHEHD
;
A
#
# COMPACT_ATOMS: atom_id res chain seq x y z
N MET A 1 9.58 22.65 7.71
CA MET A 1 9.62 21.38 8.46
C MET A 1 11.08 20.95 8.55
N PRO A 2 11.61 20.68 9.75
CA PRO A 2 12.95 20.11 9.93
C PRO A 2 13.07 18.74 9.25
N TYR A 3 14.30 18.34 8.89
CA TYR A 3 14.59 17.06 8.22
C TYR A 3 14.09 15.84 9.01
N GLU A 4 14.10 15.91 10.34
CA GLU A 4 13.62 14.86 11.22
C GLU A 4 12.12 14.55 11.01
N ASP A 5 11.30 15.58 10.76
CA ASP A 5 9.87 15.41 10.50
C ASP A 5 9.61 14.69 9.18
N ILE A 6 10.52 14.84 8.21
CA ILE A 6 10.44 14.17 6.90
C ILE A 6 10.69 12.67 7.07
N ILE A 7 11.77 12.33 7.78
CA ILE A 7 12.17 10.94 8.04
C ILE A 7 11.12 10.26 8.91
N SER A 8 10.62 10.94 9.95
CA SER A 8 9.56 10.46 10.82
C SER A 8 8.27 10.18 10.05
N SER A 9 7.83 11.13 9.22
CA SER A 9 6.61 10.98 8.41
C SER A 9 6.72 9.82 7.40
N HIS A 10 7.85 9.68 6.73
CA HIS A 10 8.08 8.56 5.81
C HIS A 10 8.21 7.21 6.53
N SER A 11 8.88 7.16 7.68
CA SER A 11 9.00 5.93 8.48
C SER A 11 7.63 5.38 8.87
N VAL A 12 6.75 6.24 9.41
CA VAL A 12 5.42 5.83 9.89
C VAL A 12 4.45 5.57 8.75
N ASN A 13 4.45 6.38 7.70
CA ASN A 13 3.43 6.29 6.64
C ASN A 13 3.83 5.37 5.49
N THR A 14 5.09 4.98 5.38
CA THR A 14 5.62 4.24 4.22
C THR A 14 6.36 2.98 4.67
N ALA A 15 7.34 3.10 5.57
CA ALA A 15 8.14 1.95 5.98
C ALA A 15 7.35 0.96 6.85
N VAL A 16 6.58 1.45 7.82
CA VAL A 16 5.76 0.58 8.69
C VAL A 16 4.72 -0.21 7.89
N PRO A 17 3.89 0.40 7.01
CA PRO A 17 2.97 -0.35 6.16
C PRO A 17 3.66 -1.41 5.29
N LEU A 18 4.85 -1.12 4.72
CA LEU A 18 5.62 -2.10 3.95
C LEU A 18 6.00 -3.32 4.79
N ILE A 19 6.51 -3.10 6.00
CA ILE A 19 6.89 -4.20 6.90
C ILE A 19 5.66 -5.02 7.27
N LEU A 20 4.55 -4.37 7.62
CA LEU A 20 3.30 -5.06 7.97
C LEU A 20 2.77 -5.89 6.80
N VAL A 21 2.80 -5.37 5.56
CA VAL A 21 2.39 -6.15 4.38
C VAL A 21 3.22 -7.43 4.25
N ARG A 22 4.55 -7.35 4.41
CA ARG A 22 5.43 -8.51 4.31
C ARG A 22 5.16 -9.59 5.36
N GLU A 23 4.85 -9.18 6.59
CA GLU A 23 4.54 -10.13 7.68
C GLU A 23 3.12 -10.70 7.57
N LEU A 24 2.15 -9.94 7.03
CA LEU A 24 0.76 -10.37 6.91
C LEU A 24 0.49 -11.26 5.69
N LEU A 25 1.23 -11.05 4.58
CA LEU A 25 1.03 -11.83 3.34
C LEU A 25 1.12 -13.35 3.55
N PRO A 26 2.12 -13.90 4.27
CA PRO A 26 2.19 -15.33 4.57
C PRO A 26 0.97 -15.85 5.36
N LEU A 27 0.46 -15.06 6.31
CA LEU A 27 -0.71 -15.42 7.12
C LEU A 27 -1.99 -15.47 6.28
N MET A 28 -2.14 -14.52 5.35
CA MET A 28 -3.28 -14.51 4.41
C MET A 28 -3.27 -15.73 3.48
N GLY A 29 -2.08 -16.22 3.10
CA GLY A 29 -1.93 -17.46 2.34
C GLY A 29 -2.39 -18.71 3.11
N GLN A 30 -2.11 -18.78 4.40
CA GLN A 30 -2.53 -19.90 5.27
C GLN A 30 -4.06 -19.95 5.43
N ILE A 31 -4.72 -18.79 5.56
CA ILE A 31 -6.18 -18.71 5.59
C ILE A 31 -6.76 -19.31 4.30
N ALA A 32 -6.16 -19.01 3.15
CA ALA A 32 -6.60 -19.57 1.88
C ALA A 32 -6.40 -21.09 1.76
N ALA A 33 -5.31 -21.63 2.31
CA ALA A 33 -5.05 -23.06 2.32
C ALA A 33 -5.98 -23.86 3.25
N SER A 34 -6.58 -23.20 4.26
CA SER A 34 -7.51 -23.83 5.22
C SER A 34 -8.94 -23.94 4.70
N VAL A 35 -9.29 -23.23 3.62
CA VAL A 35 -10.60 -23.33 2.96
C VAL A 35 -10.55 -24.49 1.98
N ASP A 36 -11.57 -25.36 2.00
CA ASP A 36 -11.65 -26.53 1.12
C ASP A 36 -11.29 -26.19 -0.33
N ALA A 37 -10.21 -26.80 -0.83
CA ALA A 37 -9.67 -26.59 -2.18
C ALA A 37 -10.68 -26.90 -3.31
N SER A 38 -11.80 -27.53 -2.98
CA SER A 38 -12.88 -27.86 -3.93
C SER A 38 -13.80 -26.67 -4.25
N SER A 39 -13.75 -25.56 -3.50
CA SER A 39 -14.52 -24.37 -3.82
C SER A 39 -13.59 -23.19 -4.07
N ILE A 40 -13.39 -22.83 -5.34
CA ILE A 40 -12.71 -21.57 -5.69
C ILE A 40 -13.51 -20.44 -5.04
N PRO A 41 -12.93 -19.70 -4.08
CA PRO A 41 -13.67 -18.66 -3.39
C PRO A 41 -13.98 -17.53 -4.39
N SER A 42 -15.26 -17.25 -4.59
CA SER A 42 -15.73 -16.17 -5.48
C SER A 42 -15.34 -14.76 -4.99
N LYS A 43 -14.77 -14.64 -3.78
CA LYS A 43 -14.37 -13.38 -3.14
C LYS A 43 -12.99 -13.54 -2.49
N PRO A 44 -12.20 -12.46 -2.38
CA PRO A 44 -10.91 -12.51 -1.69
C PRO A 44 -11.10 -12.94 -0.23
N LEU A 45 -10.30 -13.90 0.23
CA LEU A 45 -10.36 -14.44 1.59
C LEU A 45 -9.71 -13.50 2.63
N ALA A 46 -8.87 -12.57 2.18
CA ALA A 46 -8.28 -11.52 3.01
C ALA A 46 -7.94 -10.29 2.15
N CYS A 47 -7.89 -9.11 2.77
CA CYS A 47 -7.59 -7.84 2.11
C CYS A 47 -6.75 -6.95 3.03
N ILE A 48 -5.79 -6.23 2.46
CA ILE A 48 -5.03 -5.17 3.14
C ILE A 48 -5.51 -3.82 2.57
N ILE A 49 -5.88 -2.89 3.46
CA ILE A 49 -6.35 -1.55 3.07
C ILE A 49 -5.37 -0.52 3.62
N ASN A 50 -4.57 0.08 2.72
CA ASN A 50 -3.65 1.17 3.06
C ASN A 50 -4.37 2.52 3.00
N VAL A 51 -4.38 3.27 4.11
CA VAL A 51 -5.02 4.59 4.18
C VAL A 51 -4.07 5.68 3.68
N SER A 52 -4.32 6.14 2.45
CA SER A 52 -3.57 7.22 1.81
C SER A 52 -4.32 8.56 1.81
N SER A 53 -3.74 9.60 1.18
CA SER A 53 -4.36 10.91 0.99
C SER A 53 -4.38 11.32 -0.49
N HIS A 54 -5.28 12.24 -0.85
CA HIS A 54 -5.35 12.84 -2.19
C HIS A 54 -4.02 13.48 -2.61
N GLU A 55 -3.30 14.05 -1.65
CA GLU A 55 -1.97 14.65 -1.87
C GLU A 55 -0.92 13.66 -2.42
N GLY A 56 -1.09 12.35 -2.19
CA GLY A 56 -0.17 11.32 -2.66
C GLY A 56 -0.46 10.80 -4.09
N ILE A 57 -1.56 11.22 -4.72
CA ILE A 57 -1.98 10.82 -6.07
C ILE A 57 -1.60 11.91 -7.06
N TYR A 58 -0.72 11.59 -8.01
CA TYR A 58 -0.36 12.53 -9.08
C TYR A 58 -1.47 12.56 -10.14
N GLY A 59 -2.37 13.55 -10.10
CA GLY A 59 -3.33 13.73 -11.21
C GLY A 59 -4.68 14.42 -10.96
N SER A 60 -5.00 14.93 -9.77
CA SER A 60 -6.33 15.53 -9.54
C SER A 60 -6.24 17.04 -9.29
N SER A 61 -6.55 17.77 -10.36
CA SER A 61 -6.74 19.23 -10.47
C SER A 61 -5.58 20.13 -10.05
N ALA A 62 -4.84 20.61 -11.06
CA ALA A 62 -3.99 21.81 -11.01
C ALA A 62 -4.81 23.12 -10.90
N ASN A 63 -5.92 23.12 -10.16
CA ASN A 63 -6.87 24.25 -10.10
C ASN A 63 -7.12 24.78 -8.68
N SER A 64 -6.21 24.53 -7.74
CA SER A 64 -6.15 25.28 -6.49
C SER A 64 -4.86 26.11 -6.47
N GLY A 65 -5.00 27.41 -6.67
CA GLY A 65 -3.90 28.39 -6.76
C GLY A 65 -3.16 28.66 -5.44
N GLU A 66 -3.16 27.72 -4.48
CA GLU A 66 -2.56 27.94 -3.17
C GLU A 66 -1.83 26.66 -2.71
N LYS A 67 -0.54 26.79 -2.33
CA LYS A 67 0.30 25.81 -1.61
C LYS A 67 1.17 24.84 -2.46
N GLY A 68 1.79 25.32 -3.54
CA GLY A 68 2.76 24.57 -4.37
C GLY A 68 4.10 24.15 -3.72
N GLY A 69 4.16 23.89 -2.41
CA GLY A 69 5.39 23.45 -1.73
C GLY A 69 5.28 23.15 -0.23
N HIS A 70 4.11 23.28 0.39
CA HIS A 70 4.00 23.21 1.85
C HIS A 70 3.90 21.77 2.40
N HIS A 71 3.40 20.80 1.60
CA HIS A 71 3.10 19.43 2.04
C HIS A 71 3.94 18.37 1.30
N VAL A 72 5.17 18.72 0.89
CA VAL A 72 6.01 17.84 0.06
C VAL A 72 6.30 16.51 0.75
N CYS A 73 6.48 16.50 2.07
CA CYS A 73 6.79 15.29 2.85
C CYS A 73 5.57 14.37 3.00
N THR A 74 4.38 14.94 3.20
CA THR A 74 3.12 14.20 3.21
C THR A 74 2.85 13.61 1.83
N LYS A 75 3.02 14.40 0.77
CA LYS A 75 2.92 13.92 -0.61
C LYS A 75 3.89 12.77 -0.88
N ALA A 76 5.18 12.93 -0.55
CA ALA A 76 6.21 11.91 -0.78
C ALA A 76 5.94 10.61 0.00
N SER A 77 5.61 10.69 1.29
CA SER A 77 5.32 9.50 2.11
C SER A 77 4.04 8.78 1.65
N LYS A 78 3.02 9.51 1.21
CA LYS A 78 1.76 8.94 0.71
C LYS A 78 1.88 8.41 -0.72
N THR A 79 2.71 9.01 -1.57
CA THR A 79 3.10 8.43 -2.86
C THR A 79 3.88 7.14 -2.66
N GLY A 80 4.84 7.11 -1.72
CA GLY A 80 5.56 5.88 -1.36
C GLY A 80 4.61 4.76 -0.91
N LEU A 81 3.61 5.09 -0.08
CA LEU A 81 2.58 4.14 0.35
C LEU A 81 1.77 3.59 -0.84
N HIS A 82 1.46 4.44 -1.83
CA HIS A 82 0.76 4.02 -3.04
C HIS A 82 1.60 3.06 -3.87
N ILE A 83 2.88 3.39 -4.08
CA ILE A 83 3.83 2.53 -4.81
C ILE A 83 3.93 1.16 -4.14
N ILE A 84 4.09 1.11 -2.81
CA ILE A 84 4.12 -0.16 -2.07
C ILE A 84 2.85 -0.97 -2.29
N THR A 85 1.69 -0.31 -2.21
CA THR A 85 0.39 -0.96 -2.42
C THR A 85 0.31 -1.59 -3.80
N GLU A 86 0.73 -0.87 -4.84
CA GLU A 86 0.72 -1.34 -6.23
C GLU A 86 1.73 -2.49 -6.44
N THR A 87 2.97 -2.34 -5.95
CA THR A 87 4.03 -3.34 -6.15
C THR A 87 3.74 -4.65 -5.43
N GLU A 88 3.27 -4.59 -4.18
CA GLU A 88 2.99 -5.79 -3.38
C GLU A 88 1.71 -6.49 -3.87
N ALA A 89 0.69 -5.73 -4.31
CA ALA A 89 -0.50 -6.32 -4.94
C ALA A 89 -0.14 -7.06 -6.23
N ALA A 90 0.69 -6.45 -7.09
CA ALA A 90 1.14 -7.06 -8.34
C ALA A 90 1.98 -8.33 -8.10
N ALA A 91 2.89 -8.32 -7.12
CA ALA A 91 3.70 -9.48 -6.75
C ALA A 91 2.85 -10.63 -6.20
N CYS A 92 1.90 -10.31 -5.30
CA CYS A 92 0.99 -11.30 -4.73
C CYS A 92 0.09 -11.93 -5.81
N TRP A 93 -0.37 -11.15 -6.80
CA TRP A 93 -1.20 -11.66 -7.90
C TRP A 93 -0.43 -12.65 -8.80
N LYS A 94 0.84 -12.35 -9.15
CA LYS A 94 1.66 -13.23 -10.00
C LYS A 94 1.99 -14.56 -9.32
N SER A 95 2.38 -14.53 -8.04
CA SER A 95 2.72 -15.74 -7.28
C SER A 95 1.55 -16.75 -7.18
N ARG A 96 0.31 -16.27 -7.30
CA ARG A 96 -0.90 -17.10 -7.24
C ARG A 96 -1.23 -17.78 -8.58
N HIS A 97 -0.78 -17.22 -9.70
CA HIS A 97 -1.06 -17.74 -11.05
C HIS A 97 0.09 -18.54 -11.68
N GLU A 98 1.31 -18.47 -11.15
CA GLU A 98 2.44 -19.31 -11.61
C GLU A 98 2.42 -20.73 -11.02
N HIS A 99 1.46 -21.02 -10.14
CA HIS A 99 1.22 -22.33 -9.53
C HIS A 99 0.00 -23.08 -10.13
N ASP A 100 -0.61 -22.54 -11.19
CA ASP A 100 -1.60 -23.21 -12.06
C ASP A 100 -0.91 -23.78 -13.32
#